data_AF-A0A529MFV1-F1
#
_entry.id   AF-A0A529MFV1-F1
#
_cell.length_a   1.000
_cell.length_b   1.000
_cell.length_c   1.000
_cell.angle_alpha   90.00
_cell.angle_beta   90.00
_cell.angle_gamma   90.00
#
_symmetry.space_group_name_H-M   'P 1'
#
loop_
_entity.id
_entity.type
_entity.pdbx_description
1 polymer ?
#
loop_
_entity_poly.entity_id
_entity_poly.type
_entity_poly.pdbx_seq_one_letter_code
_entity_poly.pdbx_strand_id
1 'polypeptide(L)'
;AKGVSNGVIPMGAVFVKKEIHDAFMTGPEHMIEFFHGYTYSGNPIACAAALGTLDTYKEEGLLTRGEELAPYWEDALHSLKGEPHVIDIRNIGLIGA
;
A
#
# COMPACT_ATOMS: atom_id res chain seq x y z
N ALA A 1 2.79 0.52 -3.62
CA ALA A 1 2.87 -0.77 -4.33
C ALA A 1 1.79 -1.71 -3.80
N LYS A 2 1.65 -2.93 -4.36
CA LYS A 2 0.61 -3.91 -3.96
C LYS A 2 -0.81 -3.32 -4.04
N GLY A 3 -1.44 -3.05 -2.89
CA GLY A 3 -2.79 -2.50 -2.79
C GLY A 3 -3.00 -1.15 -3.47
N VAL A 4 -1.93 -0.40 -3.79
CA VAL A 4 -2.06 0.90 -4.50
C VAL A 4 -2.76 0.77 -5.86
N SER A 5 -2.63 -0.37 -6.53
CA SER A 5 -3.24 -0.65 -7.84
C SER A 5 -4.09 -1.92 -7.81
N ASN A 6 -4.43 -2.40 -6.62
CA ASN A 6 -5.11 -3.68 -6.38
C ASN A 6 -4.44 -4.88 -7.10
N GLY A 7 -3.14 -4.78 -7.39
CA GLY A 7 -2.40 -5.78 -8.17
C GLY A 7 -2.73 -5.85 -9.67
N VAL A 8 -3.57 -4.96 -10.21
CA VAL A 8 -4.04 -5.00 -11.61
C VAL A 8 -2.90 -4.68 -12.59
N ILE A 9 -2.13 -3.64 -12.30
CA ILE A 9 -0.93 -3.26 -13.08
C ILE A 9 0.21 -2.95 -12.10
N PRO A 10 1.46 -3.39 -12.37
CA PRO A 10 2.60 -3.10 -11.51
C PRO A 10 2.83 -1.59 -11.34
N MET A 11 2.77 -1.13 -10.09
CA MET A 11 3.09 0.24 -9.72
C MET A 11 3.72 0.30 -8.33
N GLY A 12 4.74 1.15 -8.20
CA GLY A 12 5.30 1.61 -6.93
C GLY A 12 5.24 3.13 -6.84
N ALA A 13 5.31 3.65 -5.62
CA ALA A 13 5.43 5.07 -5.36
C ALA A 13 6.31 5.25 -4.12
N VAL A 14 7.08 6.34 -4.09
CA VAL A 14 7.86 6.77 -2.93
C VAL A 14 7.31 8.13 -2.52
N PHE A 15 6.71 8.20 -1.34
CA PHE A 15 6.30 9.46 -0.73
C PHE A 15 7.45 10.00 0.11
N VAL A 16 7.82 11.25 -0.09
CA VAL A 16 8.85 11.94 0.68
C VAL A 16 8.26 13.14 1.38
N LYS A 17 8.87 13.54 2.51
CA LYS A 17 8.53 14.81 3.16
C LYS A 17 8.94 15.98 2.26
N LYS A 18 8.24 17.10 2.42
CA LYS A 18 8.49 18.31 1.64
C LYS A 18 9.93 18.79 1.80
N GLU A 19 10.48 18.77 3.01
CA GLU A 19 11.84 19.26 3.27
C GLU A 19 12.89 18.39 2.58
N ILE A 20 12.62 17.10 2.41
CA ILE A 20 13.49 16.19 1.65
C ILE A 20 13.41 16.54 0.18
N HIS A 21 12.20 16.66 -0.39
CA HIS A 21 12.03 17.06 -1.79
C HIS A 21 12.74 18.39 -2.10
N ASP A 22 12.48 19.43 -1.30
CA ASP A 22 13.00 20.78 -1.54
C ASP A 22 14.54 20.83 -1.45
N ALA A 23 15.17 19.94 -0.66
CA ALA A 23 16.62 19.82 -0.59
C ALA A 23 17.24 19.32 -1.92
N PHE A 24 16.50 18.58 -2.76
CA PHE A 24 16.97 18.17 -4.09
C PHE A 24 16.65 19.21 -5.17
N MET A 25 15.65 20.08 -4.96
CA MET A 25 15.18 21.04 -5.98
C MET A 25 16.05 22.29 -6.14
N THR A 26 17.25 22.33 -5.54
CA THR A 26 18.18 23.46 -5.66
C THR A 26 19.35 23.06 -6.55
N GLY A 27 19.48 23.69 -7.73
CA GLY A 27 20.57 23.43 -8.66
C GLY A 27 20.44 24.25 -9.95
N PRO A 28 21.38 24.10 -10.90
CA PRO A 28 21.26 24.69 -12.22
C PRO A 28 20.02 24.16 -12.95
N GLU A 29 19.22 25.05 -13.56
CA GLU A 29 17.93 24.72 -14.21
C GLU A 29 18.03 23.65 -15.31
N HIS A 30 19.18 23.50 -15.93
CA HIS A 30 19.41 22.53 -17.02
C HIS A 30 19.79 21.12 -16.51
N MET A 31 19.96 20.94 -15.21
CA MET A 31 20.39 19.68 -14.60
C MET A 31 19.21 18.97 -13.96
N ILE A 32 19.20 17.64 -14.05
CA ILE A 32 18.23 16.79 -13.34
C ILE A 32 18.51 16.88 -11.84
N GLU A 33 17.47 17.13 -11.04
CA GLU A 33 17.54 17.29 -9.59
C GLU A 33 17.84 15.97 -8.88
N PHE A 34 17.24 14.87 -9.37
CA PHE A 34 17.42 13.53 -8.82
C PHE A 34 17.65 12.51 -9.94
N PHE A 35 18.89 12.03 -10.07
CA PHE A 35 19.33 11.09 -11.09
C PHE A 35 18.85 9.65 -10.82
N HIS A 36 17.53 9.45 -10.81
CA HIS A 36 16.91 8.17 -10.62
C HIS A 36 15.60 8.08 -11.42
N GLY A 37 15.44 6.99 -12.16
CA GLY A 37 14.22 6.75 -12.91
C GLY A 37 14.21 5.35 -13.52
N TYR A 38 13.02 4.85 -13.78
CA TYR A 38 12.78 3.63 -14.54
C TYR A 38 12.00 3.99 -15.79
N THR A 39 12.16 3.22 -16.87
CA THR A 39 11.42 3.40 -18.12
C THR A 39 9.91 3.50 -17.92
N TYR A 40 9.38 2.81 -16.91
CA TYR A 40 7.95 2.78 -16.60
C TYR A 40 7.54 3.60 -15.36
N SER A 41 8.45 4.40 -14.79
CA SER A 41 8.08 5.38 -13.75
C SER A 41 7.03 6.34 -14.31
N GLY A 42 5.87 6.44 -13.65
CA GLY A 42 4.77 7.28 -14.13
C GLY A 42 4.00 6.73 -15.33
N ASN A 43 4.03 5.40 -15.58
CA ASN A 43 3.25 4.79 -16.65
C ASN A 43 1.75 5.18 -16.56
N PRO A 44 1.17 5.76 -17.63
CA PRO A 44 -0.18 6.35 -17.55
C PRO A 44 -1.29 5.33 -17.33
N ILE A 45 -1.13 4.09 -17.83
CA ILE A 45 -2.12 3.03 -17.64
C ILE A 45 -2.06 2.51 -16.20
N ALA A 46 -0.85 2.36 -15.65
CA ALA A 46 -0.67 2.01 -14.25
C ALA A 46 -1.25 3.09 -13.31
N CYS A 47 -1.09 4.38 -13.66
CA CYS A 47 -1.72 5.49 -12.93
C CYS A 47 -3.24 5.40 -12.97
N ALA A 48 -3.84 5.13 -14.13
CA ALA A 48 -5.29 4.97 -14.25
C ALA A 48 -5.82 3.81 -13.38
N ALA A 49 -5.13 2.66 -13.37
CA ALA A 49 -5.49 1.53 -12.51
C ALA A 49 -5.39 1.86 -11.02
N ALA A 50 -4.36 2.62 -10.61
CA ALA A 50 -4.21 3.06 -9.23
C ALA A 50 -5.31 4.04 -8.80
N LEU A 51 -5.67 5.01 -9.66
CA LEU A 51 -6.76 5.94 -9.38
C LEU A 51 -8.09 5.21 -9.22
N GLY A 52 -8.44 4.32 -10.17
CA GLY A 52 -9.65 3.52 -10.07
C GLY A 52 -9.68 2.65 -8.80
N THR A 53 -8.55 2.10 -8.39
CA THR A 53 -8.44 1.36 -7.12
C THR A 53 -8.76 2.24 -5.91
N LEU A 54 -8.20 3.45 -5.86
CA LEU A 54 -8.41 4.37 -4.75
C LEU A 54 -9.85 4.90 -4.71
N ASP A 55 -10.45 5.14 -5.88
CA ASP A 55 -11.86 5.52 -5.99
C ASP A 55 -12.76 4.40 -5.46
N THR A 56 -12.54 3.15 -5.87
CA THR A 56 -13.26 2.00 -5.31
C THR A 56 -13.07 1.90 -3.80
N TYR A 57 -11.84 2.05 -3.28
CA TYR A 57 -11.58 2.02 -1.84
C TYR A 57 -12.39 3.06 -1.08
N LYS A 58 -12.55 4.25 -1.65
CA LYS A 58 -13.31 5.36 -1.07
C LYS A 58 -14.82 5.13 -1.17
N GLU A 59 -15.33 4.80 -2.35
CA GLU A 59 -16.76 4.60 -2.62
C GLU A 59 -17.34 3.47 -1.76
N GLU A 60 -16.55 2.42 -1.58
CA GLU A 60 -16.94 1.25 -0.82
C GLU A 60 -16.53 1.32 0.67
N GLY A 61 -15.81 2.35 1.09
CA GLY A 61 -15.30 2.45 2.47
C GLY A 61 -14.39 1.28 2.86
N LEU A 62 -13.64 0.71 1.92
CA LEU A 62 -12.87 -0.53 2.13
C LEU A 62 -11.76 -0.36 3.16
N LEU A 63 -11.17 0.83 3.26
CA LEU A 63 -10.12 1.11 4.23
C LEU A 63 -10.65 1.18 5.67
N THR A 64 -11.91 1.57 5.87
CA THR A 64 -12.55 1.62 7.20
C THR A 64 -13.27 0.31 7.54
N ARG A 65 -13.83 -0.38 6.55
CA ARG A 65 -14.50 -1.69 6.71
C ARG A 65 -13.59 -2.75 7.32
N GLY A 66 -12.28 -2.66 7.07
CA GLY A 66 -11.30 -3.57 7.66
C GLY A 66 -11.31 -3.55 9.19
N GLU A 67 -11.56 -2.40 9.81
CA GLU A 67 -11.64 -2.26 11.27
C GLU A 67 -12.89 -2.94 11.84
N GLU A 68 -14.02 -2.87 11.13
CA GLU A 68 -15.27 -3.53 11.54
C GLU A 68 -15.15 -5.06 11.51
N LEU A 69 -14.39 -5.60 10.55
CA LEU A 69 -14.17 -7.03 10.39
C LEU A 69 -13.04 -7.58 11.27
N ALA A 70 -12.15 -6.72 11.77
CA ALA A 70 -10.96 -7.14 12.50
C ALA A 70 -11.27 -7.99 13.76
N PRO A 71 -12.27 -7.65 14.63
CA PRO A 71 -12.58 -8.46 15.80
C PRO A 71 -13.07 -9.87 15.43
N TYR A 72 -13.96 -9.97 14.44
CA TYR A 72 -14.45 -11.26 13.96
C TYR A 72 -13.30 -12.11 13.38
N TRP A 73 -12.42 -11.49 12.61
CA TRP A 73 -11.24 -12.15 12.06
C TRP A 73 -10.29 -12.64 13.15
N GLU A 74 -10.05 -11.82 14.17
CA GLU A 74 -9.23 -12.16 15.33
C GLU A 74 -9.80 -13.37 16.09
N ASP A 75 -11.08 -13.32 16.46
CA ASP A 75 -11.75 -14.41 17.16
C ASP A 75 -11.69 -15.72 16.37
N ALA A 76 -11.96 -15.66 15.06
CA ALA A 76 -11.90 -16.82 14.18
C ALA A 76 -10.48 -17.41 14.09
N LEU A 77 -9.45 -16.56 13.93
CA LEU A 77 -8.08 -17.02 13.84
C LEU A 77 -7.60 -17.63 15.16
N HIS A 78 -7.85 -16.96 16.29
CA HIS A 78 -7.42 -17.41 17.62
C HIS A 78 -8.22 -18.61 18.13
N SER A 79 -9.36 -18.94 17.51
CA SER A 79 -10.07 -20.19 17.80
C SER A 79 -9.23 -21.46 17.52
N LEU A 80 -8.19 -21.35 16.68
CA LEU A 80 -7.23 -22.43 16.39
C LEU A 80 -6.25 -22.69 17.54
N LYS A 81 -6.31 -21.91 18.62
CA LYS A 81 -5.42 -22.06 19.77
C LYS A 81 -5.61 -23.42 20.42
N GLY A 82 -4.51 -24.17 20.53
CA GLY A 82 -4.49 -25.50 21.13
C GLY A 82 -4.61 -26.65 20.11
N GLU A 83 -4.82 -26.34 18.83
CA GLU A 83 -4.76 -27.34 17.76
C GLU A 83 -3.34 -27.92 17.60
N PRO A 84 -3.21 -29.20 17.17
CA PRO A 84 -1.90 -29.83 16.99
C PRO A 84 -0.99 -29.03 16.05
N HIS A 85 0.27 -28.86 16.47
CA HIS A 85 1.32 -28.13 15.75
C HIS A 85 1.12 -26.60 15.60
N VAL A 86 0.03 -26.03 16.13
CA VAL A 86 -0.11 -24.59 16.24
C VAL A 86 0.73 -24.10 17.43
N ILE A 87 1.86 -23.45 17.14
CA ILE A 87 2.81 -22.99 18.16
C ILE A 87 2.59 -21.54 18.60
N ASP A 88 1.98 -20.72 17.74
CA ASP A 88 1.68 -19.31 18.00
C ASP A 88 0.58 -18.84 17.03
N ILE A 89 -0.14 -17.80 17.41
CA ILE A 89 -1.13 -17.12 16.57
C ILE A 89 -0.99 -15.62 16.80
N ARG A 90 -0.80 -14.85 15.72
CA ARG A 90 -0.68 -13.40 15.77
C ARG A 90 -1.51 -12.76 14.67
N ASN A 91 -2.16 -11.64 14.96
CA ASN A 91 -2.91 -10.88 13.96
C ASN A 91 -2.78 -9.36 14.17
N ILE A 92 -3.04 -8.62 13.09
CA ILE A 92 -3.27 -7.18 13.11
C ILE A 92 -4.20 -6.81 11.95
N GLY A 93 -5.33 -6.16 12.27
CA GLY A 93 -6.40 -5.93 11.30
C GLY A 93 -6.83 -7.26 10.65
N LEU A 94 -6.77 -7.31 9.32
CA LEU A 94 -7.12 -8.51 8.53
C LEU A 94 -5.90 -9.36 8.10
N ILE A 95 -4.75 -9.21 8.76
CA ILE A 95 -3.54 -10.01 8.52
C ILE A 95 -3.34 -10.93 9.73
N GLY A 96 -3.22 -12.23 9.48
CA GLY A 96 -2.95 -13.26 10.50
C GLY A 96 -1.76 -14.14 10.13
N ALA A 97 -1.08 -14.70 11.13
CA ALA A 97 0.06 -15.61 10.99
C ALA A 97 0.16 -16.60 12.16
#